data_AF-A0A497LZX3-F1
#
_entry.id   AF-A0A497LZX3-F1
#
_cell.length_a   1.000
_cell.length_b   1.000
_cell.length_c   1.000
_cell.angle_alpha   90.00
_cell.angle_beta   90.00
_cell.angle_gamma   90.00
#
_symmetry.space_group_name_H-M   'P 1'
#
loop_
_entity.id
_entity.type
_entity.pdbx_description
1 polymer ?
#
loop_
_entity_poly.entity_id
_entity_poly.type
_entity_poly.pdbx_seq_one_letter_code
_entity_poly.pdbx_strand_id
1 'polypeptide(L)'
;TEAKLKLDELRSRAAYTVPWHHYCRAGGEALSSMVSFAEDLVERGLMDPDEMNKMFDEQVRKMIPRLRAKIGIIHSKLDGKRIKIGPGMVIWRRDESVKIQRRILGCGVYDGLEVEKNPGDYALTEVKRLEWWMKTSYYNISGIPKGSYYNICTPIALYPDHIHYFDLEVDVVVKPNGEARIIDLEELEKAVEEERIQENLMKKALKIADELLSKQP
;
A
#
# COMPACT_ATOMS: atom_id res chain seq x y z
N THR A 1 -1.52 8.15 2.17
CA THR A 1 -0.78 8.61 3.37
C THR A 1 -0.34 10.07 3.32
N GLU A 2 0.02 10.65 2.17
CA GLU A 2 0.35 12.10 2.07
C GLU A 2 -0.74 13.02 2.66
N ALA A 3 -2.02 12.78 2.33
CA ALA A 3 -3.13 13.52 2.94
C ALA A 3 -3.17 13.41 4.48
N LYS A 4 -2.84 12.24 5.04
CA LYS A 4 -2.80 12.02 6.49
C LYS A 4 -1.69 12.87 7.12
N LEU A 5 -0.50 12.93 6.51
CA LEU A 5 0.60 13.77 6.98
C LEU A 5 0.27 15.27 6.87
N LYS A 6 -0.47 15.69 5.83
CA LYS A 6 -0.93 17.08 5.73
C LYS A 6 -1.96 17.43 6.80
N LEU A 7 -2.84 16.49 7.15
CA LEU A 7 -3.77 16.66 8.27
C LEU A 7 -3.04 16.74 9.62
N ASP A 8 -1.96 15.99 9.81
CA ASP A 8 -1.09 16.11 10.99
C ASP A 8 -0.53 17.54 11.11
N GLU A 9 -0.01 18.11 10.02
CA GLU A 9 0.53 19.50 9.97
C GLU A 9 -0.55 20.56 10.24
N LEU A 10 -1.78 20.35 9.77
CA LEU A 10 -2.87 21.30 10.03
C LEU A 10 -3.31 21.23 11.50
N ARG A 11 -3.39 20.01 12.06
CA ARG A 11 -3.79 19.80 13.45
C ARG A 11 -2.76 20.35 14.43
N SER A 12 -1.47 20.22 14.11
CA SER A 12 -0.37 20.69 14.97
C SER A 12 -0.38 22.20 15.23
N ARG A 13 -1.09 22.97 14.39
CA ARG A 13 -1.30 24.42 14.58
C ARG A 13 -2.31 24.76 15.69
N ALA A 14 -3.12 23.79 16.11
CA ALA A 14 -4.17 23.98 17.10
C ALA A 14 -3.94 23.17 18.39
N ALA A 15 -3.32 21.99 18.29
CA ALA A 15 -3.03 21.12 19.43
C ALA A 15 -1.74 20.35 19.18
N TYR A 16 -1.05 19.93 20.24
CA TYR A 16 0.08 19.00 20.08
C TYR A 16 -0.38 17.77 19.29
N THR A 17 0.43 17.37 18.30
CA THR A 17 0.11 16.28 17.38
C THR A 17 1.38 15.48 17.16
N VAL A 18 1.38 14.23 17.61
CA VAL A 18 2.52 13.33 17.36
C VAL A 18 2.70 13.10 15.86
N PRO A 19 3.94 12.87 15.37
CA PRO A 19 4.13 12.52 13.97
C PRO A 19 3.36 11.24 13.64
N TRP A 20 2.84 11.14 12.41
CA TRP A 20 2.02 10.00 11.97
C TRP A 20 0.66 9.87 12.68
N HIS A 21 0.15 10.91 13.33
CA HIS A 21 -1.13 10.88 14.05
C HIS A 21 -2.24 10.25 13.20
N HIS A 22 -2.59 10.83 12.05
CA HIS A 22 -3.69 10.33 11.22
C HIS A 22 -3.35 8.98 10.57
N TYR A 23 -2.07 8.68 10.34
CA TYR A 23 -1.64 7.36 9.89
C TYR A 23 -1.96 6.28 10.92
N CYS A 24 -1.61 6.50 12.18
CA CYS A 24 -1.87 5.58 13.28
C CYS A 24 -3.36 5.51 13.65
N ARG A 25 -4.08 6.64 13.65
CA ARG A 25 -5.54 6.66 13.85
C ARG A 25 -6.28 5.77 12.85
N ALA A 26 -5.81 5.74 11.60
CA ALA A 26 -6.39 4.89 10.55
C ALA A 26 -5.89 3.43 10.57
N GLY A 27 -4.89 3.10 11.40
CA GLY A 27 -4.22 1.81 11.41
C GLY A 27 -4.80 0.78 12.38
N GLY A 28 -5.86 1.13 13.11
CA GLY A 28 -6.54 0.26 14.07
C GLY A 28 -6.44 0.76 15.52
N GLU A 29 -7.18 0.08 16.39
CA GLU A 29 -7.39 0.51 17.79
C GLU A 29 -6.07 0.62 18.56
N ALA A 30 -5.18 -0.37 18.46
CA ALA A 30 -3.90 -0.34 19.17
C ALA A 30 -3.02 0.87 18.81
N LEU A 31 -2.95 1.21 17.51
CA LEU A 31 -2.20 2.39 17.05
C LEU A 31 -2.89 3.69 17.44
N SER A 32 -4.23 3.72 17.42
CA SER A 32 -5.02 4.86 17.88
C SER A 32 -4.82 5.13 19.37
N SER A 33 -4.82 4.09 20.20
CA SER A 33 -4.55 4.19 21.64
C SER A 33 -3.13 4.68 21.92
N MET A 34 -2.16 4.22 21.13
CA MET A 34 -0.76 4.70 21.23
C MET A 34 -0.66 6.21 20.96
N VAL A 35 -1.38 6.73 19.95
CA VAL A 35 -1.46 8.18 19.69
C VAL A 35 -2.02 8.92 20.90
N SER A 36 -3.19 8.49 21.40
CA SER A 36 -3.84 9.15 22.55
C SER A 36 -2.94 9.16 23.78
N PHE A 37 -2.26 8.05 24.06
CA PHE A 37 -1.35 7.95 25.20
C PHE A 37 -0.14 8.88 25.05
N ALA A 38 0.46 8.94 23.87
CA ALA A 38 1.61 9.81 23.63
C ALA A 38 1.25 11.30 23.73
N GLU A 39 0.09 11.70 23.20
CA GLU A 39 -0.39 13.08 23.30
C GLU A 39 -0.74 13.46 24.76
N ASP A 40 -1.39 12.58 25.52
CA ASP A 40 -1.71 12.82 26.94
C ASP A 40 -0.47 13.05 27.80
N LEU A 41 0.61 12.29 27.56
CA LEU A 41 1.87 12.47 28.30
C LEU A 41 2.48 13.86 28.09
N VAL A 42 2.43 14.37 26.86
CA VAL A 42 2.98 15.69 26.52
C VAL A 42 2.06 16.79 27.07
N GLU A 43 0.75 16.67 26.89
CA GLU A 43 -0.22 17.65 27.39
C GLU A 43 -0.20 17.79 28.92
N ARG A 44 0.09 16.70 29.64
CA ARG A 44 0.24 16.69 31.10
C ARG A 44 1.62 17.15 31.57
N GLY A 45 2.52 17.53 30.67
CA GLY A 45 3.88 17.95 30.99
C GLY A 45 4.77 16.84 31.55
N LEU A 46 4.41 15.57 31.30
CA LEU A 46 5.16 14.40 31.75
C LEU A 46 6.27 14.00 30.76
N MET A 47 6.25 14.54 29.54
CA MET A 47 7.25 14.30 28.52
C MET A 47 7.48 15.54 27.66
N ASP A 48 8.73 15.76 27.27
CA ASP A 48 9.09 16.81 26.33
C ASP A 48 8.51 16.52 24.92
N PRO A 49 7.91 17.51 24.24
CA PRO A 49 7.34 17.32 22.91
C PRO A 49 8.32 16.83 21.84
N ASP A 50 9.57 17.32 21.84
CA ASP A 50 10.56 16.99 20.82
C ASP A 50 11.11 15.58 21.04
N GLU A 51 11.33 15.20 22.30
CA GLU A 51 11.69 13.84 22.68
C GLU A 51 10.57 12.84 22.30
N MET A 52 9.31 13.18 22.62
CA MET A 52 8.16 12.36 22.23
C MET A 52 8.06 12.21 20.71
N ASN A 53 8.20 13.30 19.95
CA ASN A 53 8.14 13.26 18.48
C ASN A 53 9.18 12.31 17.90
N LYS A 54 10.43 12.40 18.36
CA LYS A 54 11.51 11.50 17.91
C LYS A 54 11.21 10.04 18.25
N MET A 55 10.83 9.74 19.48
CA MET A 55 10.52 8.39 19.91
C MET A 55 9.33 7.81 19.15
N PHE A 56 8.28 8.59 18.96
CA PHE A 56 7.07 8.17 18.28
C PHE A 56 7.33 7.86 16.79
N ASP A 57 8.06 8.71 16.07
CA ASP A 57 8.47 8.45 14.69
C ASP A 57 9.26 7.14 14.58
N GLU A 58 10.26 6.94 15.44
CA GLU A 58 11.06 5.72 15.46
C GLU A 58 10.21 4.46 15.71
N GLN A 59 9.24 4.54 16.63
CA GLN A 59 8.34 3.41 16.91
C GLN A 59 7.43 3.11 15.71
N VAL A 60 6.78 4.11 15.13
CA VAL A 60 5.86 3.93 14.00
C VAL A 60 6.58 3.35 12.78
N ARG A 61 7.84 3.72 12.54
CA ARG A 61 8.67 3.15 11.46
C ARG A 61 9.03 1.69 11.69
N LYS A 62 9.24 1.28 12.94
CA LYS A 62 9.51 -0.13 13.31
C LYS A 62 8.25 -1.01 13.23
N MET A 63 7.07 -0.40 13.29
CA MET A 63 5.76 -1.08 13.22
C MET A 63 5.39 -1.52 11.80
N ILE A 64 6.10 -2.54 11.31
CA ILE A 64 5.79 -3.25 10.05
C ILE A 64 5.48 -4.72 10.34
N PRO A 65 4.86 -5.45 9.39
CA PRO A 65 4.54 -6.85 9.55
C PRO A 65 5.71 -7.71 10.00
N ARG A 66 5.47 -8.63 10.95
CA ARG A 66 6.50 -9.56 11.43
C ARG A 66 6.76 -10.64 10.38
N LEU A 67 8.00 -11.13 10.32
CA LEU A 67 8.34 -12.29 9.49
C LEU A 67 7.47 -13.49 9.89
N ARG A 68 6.99 -14.27 8.91
CA ARG A 68 6.04 -15.39 9.04
C ARG A 68 4.63 -15.01 9.51
N ALA A 69 4.34 -13.73 9.78
CA ALA A 69 2.97 -13.32 10.07
C ALA A 69 2.07 -13.51 8.85
N LYS A 70 0.79 -13.82 9.09
CA LYS A 70 -0.25 -13.79 8.07
C LYS A 70 -0.92 -12.43 8.11
N ILE A 71 -0.87 -11.69 7.01
CA ILE A 71 -1.46 -10.35 6.90
C ILE A 71 -2.41 -10.26 5.71
N GLY A 72 -3.42 -9.41 5.85
CA GLY A 72 -4.36 -9.09 4.77
C GLY A 72 -3.90 -7.87 3.98
N ILE A 73 -4.41 -7.74 2.75
CA ILE A 73 -4.30 -6.52 1.95
C ILE A 73 -5.71 -5.97 1.77
N ILE A 74 -5.93 -4.73 2.21
CA ILE A 74 -7.17 -3.98 2.04
C ILE A 74 -7.01 -3.13 0.78
N HIS A 75 -7.63 -3.59 -0.29
CA HIS A 75 -7.68 -2.92 -1.58
C HIS A 75 -8.97 -2.09 -1.65
N SER A 76 -8.83 -0.76 -1.57
CA SER A 76 -9.98 0.16 -1.63
C SER A 76 -10.08 0.76 -3.02
N LYS A 77 -11.22 0.56 -3.68
CA LYS A 77 -11.49 1.12 -5.01
C LYS A 77 -11.94 2.58 -4.91
N LEU A 78 -11.91 3.28 -6.04
CA LEU A 78 -12.34 4.68 -6.15
C LEU A 78 -13.84 4.89 -5.92
N ASP A 79 -14.65 3.84 -6.06
CA ASP A 79 -16.09 3.83 -5.73
C ASP A 79 -16.37 3.58 -4.23
N GLY A 80 -15.32 3.44 -3.41
CA GLY A 80 -15.40 3.17 -1.97
C GLY A 80 -15.52 1.68 -1.61
N LYS A 81 -15.67 0.78 -2.59
CA LYS A 81 -15.70 -0.67 -2.35
C LYS A 81 -14.37 -1.12 -1.78
N ARG A 82 -14.42 -1.97 -0.74
CA ARG A 82 -13.24 -2.55 -0.11
C ARG A 82 -13.17 -4.05 -0.35
N ILE A 83 -12.06 -4.48 -0.92
CA ILE A 83 -11.76 -5.89 -1.19
C ILE A 83 -10.66 -6.32 -0.23
N LYS A 84 -10.91 -7.40 0.51
CA LYS A 84 -9.91 -8.04 1.36
C LYS A 84 -9.22 -9.14 0.57
N ILE A 85 -7.92 -8.99 0.37
CA ILE A 85 -7.08 -9.93 -0.36
C ILE A 85 -6.20 -10.69 0.62
N GLY A 86 -6.13 -12.01 0.46
CA GLY A 86 -5.30 -12.89 1.30
C GLY A 86 -6.11 -13.66 2.35
N PRO A 87 -5.52 -13.99 3.51
CA PRO A 87 -4.22 -13.52 3.99
C PRO A 87 -3.03 -14.11 3.21
N GLY A 88 -1.90 -13.40 3.21
CA GLY A 88 -0.62 -13.87 2.73
C GLY A 88 0.42 -13.93 3.84
N MET A 89 1.45 -14.76 3.67
CA MET A 89 2.53 -14.92 4.64
C MET A 89 3.68 -13.98 4.33
N VAL A 90 4.16 -13.22 5.32
CA VAL A 90 5.36 -12.40 5.20
C VAL A 90 6.58 -13.32 5.13
N ILE A 91 7.23 -13.36 3.96
CA ILE A 91 8.42 -14.21 3.73
C ILE A 91 9.73 -13.43 3.81
N TRP A 92 9.65 -12.10 3.72
CA TRP A 92 10.80 -11.21 3.84
C TRP A 92 10.34 -9.86 4.38
N ARG A 93 11.21 -9.23 5.18
CA ARG A 93 11.05 -7.85 5.64
C ARG A 93 12.42 -7.20 5.80
N ARG A 94 12.53 -5.93 5.44
CA ARG A 94 13.69 -5.09 5.71
C ARG A 94 13.26 -3.63 5.69
N ASP A 95 13.73 -2.85 6.65
CA ASP A 95 13.42 -1.42 6.75
C ASP A 95 11.90 -1.21 6.68
N GLU A 96 11.38 -0.44 5.72
CA GLU A 96 9.94 -0.21 5.54
C GLU A 96 9.33 -1.05 4.40
N SER A 97 9.98 -2.16 4.03
CA SER A 97 9.59 -3.03 2.92
C SER A 97 9.30 -4.46 3.36
N VAL A 98 8.31 -5.09 2.74
CA VAL A 98 7.93 -6.49 2.97
C VAL A 98 7.65 -7.23 1.66
N LYS A 99 7.90 -8.54 1.66
CA LYS A 99 7.40 -9.45 0.62
C LYS A 99 6.43 -10.46 1.22
N ILE A 100 5.29 -10.62 0.57
CA ILE A 100 4.18 -11.44 1.02
C ILE A 100 3.91 -12.50 -0.02
N GLN A 101 3.87 -13.75 0.41
CA GLN A 101 3.53 -14.88 -0.45
C GLN A 101 2.08 -15.31 -0.23
N ARG A 102 1.35 -15.50 -1.33
CA ARG A 102 -0.02 -16.05 -1.35
C ARG A 102 -0.08 -17.23 -2.31
N ARG A 103 -0.82 -18.27 -1.95
CA ARG A 103 -1.18 -19.36 -2.86
C ARG A 103 -2.45 -18.98 -3.62
N ILE A 104 -2.47 -19.25 -4.92
CA ILE A 104 -3.62 -19.04 -5.78
C ILE A 104 -4.41 -20.34 -5.82
N LEU A 105 -5.69 -20.23 -5.47
CA LEU A 105 -6.61 -21.38 -5.41
C LEU A 105 -7.57 -21.43 -6.60
N GLY A 106 -7.85 -20.28 -7.23
CA GLY A 106 -8.75 -20.20 -8.37
C GLY A 106 -8.08 -20.51 -9.70
N CYS A 107 -8.90 -20.83 -10.69
CA CYS A 107 -8.53 -20.95 -12.09
C CYS A 107 -8.89 -19.67 -12.88
N GLY A 108 -8.53 -19.61 -14.17
CA GLY A 108 -8.93 -18.56 -15.10
C GLY A 108 -7.76 -18.06 -15.93
N VAL A 109 -7.72 -16.76 -16.20
CA VAL A 109 -6.61 -16.06 -16.85
C VAL A 109 -6.20 -14.89 -15.96
N TYR A 110 -4.92 -14.54 -15.97
CA TYR A 110 -4.48 -13.24 -15.48
C TYR A 110 -4.67 -12.23 -16.62
N ASP A 111 -5.80 -11.52 -16.62
CA ASP A 111 -6.31 -10.78 -17.79
C ASP A 111 -5.25 -9.86 -18.44
N GLY A 112 -4.61 -8.99 -17.66
CA GLY A 112 -3.53 -8.12 -18.16
C GLY A 112 -2.27 -8.84 -18.68
N LEU A 113 -1.98 -10.05 -18.21
CA LEU A 113 -0.83 -10.86 -18.65
C LEU A 113 -1.16 -11.81 -19.80
N GLU A 114 -2.44 -12.11 -20.03
CA GLU A 114 -2.93 -13.09 -21.00
C GLU A 114 -2.33 -14.50 -20.77
N VAL A 115 -2.04 -14.83 -19.51
CA VAL A 115 -1.50 -16.14 -19.10
C VAL A 115 -2.53 -16.89 -18.27
N GLU A 116 -2.66 -18.19 -18.52
CA GLU A 116 -3.53 -19.08 -17.72
C GLU A 116 -3.23 -18.93 -16.22
N LYS A 117 -4.25 -18.99 -15.39
CA LYS A 117 -4.18 -18.98 -13.93
C LYS A 117 -4.58 -20.37 -13.43
N ASN A 118 -3.68 -21.01 -12.70
CA ASN A 118 -3.85 -22.39 -12.28
C ASN A 118 -3.87 -22.52 -10.75
N PRO A 119 -4.72 -23.40 -10.18
CA PRO A 119 -4.63 -23.75 -8.77
C PRO A 119 -3.23 -24.27 -8.43
N GLY A 120 -2.62 -23.69 -7.40
CA GLY A 120 -1.24 -24.01 -7.02
C GLY A 120 -0.19 -23.01 -7.51
N ASP A 121 -0.54 -22.11 -8.44
CA ASP A 121 0.24 -20.90 -8.66
C ASP A 121 0.44 -20.14 -7.34
N TYR A 122 1.47 -19.31 -7.26
CA TYR A 122 1.68 -18.42 -6.13
C TYR A 122 2.03 -17.01 -6.57
N ALA A 123 1.65 -16.05 -5.74
CA ALA A 123 1.92 -14.64 -5.91
C ALA A 123 2.94 -14.19 -4.86
N LEU A 124 3.94 -13.42 -5.30
CA LEU A 124 4.86 -12.68 -4.44
C LEU A 124 4.52 -11.19 -4.58
N THR A 125 3.96 -10.63 -3.52
CA THR A 125 3.60 -9.22 -3.45
C THR A 125 4.68 -8.45 -2.68
N GLU A 126 5.33 -7.49 -3.34
CA GLU A 126 6.35 -6.60 -2.78
C GLU A 126 5.73 -5.24 -2.49
N VAL A 127 5.93 -4.76 -1.27
CA VAL A 127 5.30 -3.54 -0.75
C VAL A 127 6.33 -2.76 0.04
N LYS A 128 6.36 -1.45 -0.16
CA LYS A 128 7.09 -0.51 0.67
C LYS A 128 6.16 0.57 1.18
N ARG A 129 6.32 0.96 2.45
CA ARG A 129 5.54 2.05 3.04
C ARG A 129 5.72 3.32 2.22
N LEU A 130 4.62 4.07 2.06
CA LEU A 130 4.55 5.32 1.29
C LEU A 130 4.83 5.19 -0.21
N GLU A 131 5.16 4.00 -0.71
CA GLU A 131 5.31 3.79 -2.14
C GLU A 131 3.96 3.94 -2.83
N TRP A 132 3.99 4.49 -4.05
CA TRP A 132 2.80 4.76 -4.86
C TRP A 132 2.40 3.58 -5.75
N TRP A 133 3.06 2.44 -5.57
CA TRP A 133 2.77 1.24 -6.33
C TRP A 133 3.06 0.00 -5.51
N MET A 134 2.36 -1.07 -5.83
CA MET A 134 2.56 -2.40 -5.25
C MET A 134 2.90 -3.37 -6.37
N LYS A 135 4.00 -4.11 -6.25
CA LYS A 135 4.35 -5.13 -7.25
C LYS A 135 3.80 -6.49 -6.82
N THR A 136 3.12 -7.19 -7.72
CA THR A 136 2.76 -8.60 -7.54
C THR A 136 3.27 -9.43 -8.70
N SER A 137 4.22 -10.31 -8.42
CA SER A 137 4.77 -11.28 -9.38
C SER A 137 4.08 -12.62 -9.22
N TYR A 138 3.63 -13.22 -10.31
CA TYR A 138 2.97 -14.52 -10.33
C TYR A 138 3.92 -15.61 -10.84
N TYR A 139 3.83 -16.79 -10.24
CA TYR A 139 4.62 -17.95 -10.58
C TYR A 139 3.73 -19.19 -10.61
N ASN A 140 4.06 -20.16 -11.45
CA ASN A 140 3.42 -21.46 -11.38
C ASN A 140 3.95 -22.29 -10.20
N ILE A 141 3.35 -23.46 -9.96
CA ILE A 141 3.75 -24.35 -8.84
C ILE A 141 5.23 -24.80 -8.90
N SER A 142 5.82 -24.82 -10.09
CA SER A 142 7.22 -25.17 -10.33
C SER A 142 8.17 -23.97 -10.23
N GLY A 143 7.66 -22.77 -9.94
CA GLY A 143 8.46 -21.55 -9.80
C GLY A 143 8.77 -20.83 -11.12
N ILE A 144 8.11 -21.19 -12.22
CA ILE A 144 8.26 -20.49 -13.51
C ILE A 144 7.48 -19.18 -13.47
N PRO A 145 8.09 -18.02 -13.80
CA PRO A 145 7.41 -16.73 -13.84
C PRO A 145 6.24 -16.72 -14.84
N LYS A 146 5.11 -16.15 -14.43
CA LYS A 146 3.91 -15.94 -15.26
C LYS A 146 3.67 -14.47 -15.60
N GLY A 147 4.45 -13.57 -15.01
CA GLY A 147 4.40 -12.12 -15.23
C GLY A 147 4.20 -11.35 -13.93
N SER A 148 4.17 -10.02 -14.02
CA SER A 148 4.05 -9.13 -12.87
C SER A 148 3.07 -8.00 -13.13
N TYR A 149 2.41 -7.55 -12.07
CA TYR A 149 1.61 -6.33 -12.05
C TYR A 149 2.28 -5.32 -11.13
N TYR A 150 2.31 -4.07 -11.54
CA TYR A 150 2.59 -2.92 -10.70
C TYR A 150 1.29 -2.13 -10.57
N ASN A 151 0.62 -2.29 -9.44
CA ASN A 151 -0.64 -1.60 -9.18
C ASN A 151 -0.37 -0.20 -8.66
N ILE A 152 -0.74 0.81 -9.45
CA ILE A 152 -0.57 2.21 -9.09
C ILE A 152 -1.66 2.59 -8.09
N CYS A 153 -1.24 3.11 -6.95
CA CYS A 153 -2.11 3.36 -5.83
C CYS A 153 -1.70 4.63 -5.08
N THR A 154 -2.56 5.08 -4.18
CA THR A 154 -2.17 6.08 -3.18
C THR A 154 -1.08 5.52 -2.26
N PRO A 155 -0.27 6.38 -1.60
CA PRO A 155 0.87 5.95 -0.80
C PRO A 155 0.50 4.86 0.21
N ILE A 156 1.13 3.69 0.06
CA ILE A 156 0.76 2.49 0.80
C ILE A 156 0.91 2.69 2.31
N ALA A 157 -0.13 2.34 3.05
CA ALA A 157 -0.07 2.19 4.49
C ALA A 157 0.26 0.74 4.85
N LEU A 158 1.43 0.56 5.46
CA LEU A 158 1.97 -0.73 5.88
C LEU A 158 1.86 -0.83 7.41
N TYR A 159 0.82 -1.52 7.88
CA TYR A 159 0.55 -1.73 9.30
C TYR A 159 1.04 -3.11 9.76
N PRO A 160 1.16 -3.38 11.07
CA PRO A 160 1.68 -4.66 11.58
C PRO A 160 0.90 -5.91 11.14
N ASP A 161 -0.40 -5.79 10.90
CA ASP A 161 -1.33 -6.90 10.64
C ASP A 161 -1.99 -6.83 9.24
N HIS A 162 -1.88 -5.69 8.55
CA HIS A 162 -2.45 -5.51 7.22
C HIS A 162 -1.76 -4.43 6.41
N ILE A 163 -2.04 -4.43 5.11
CA ILE A 163 -1.74 -3.33 4.19
C ILE A 163 -3.04 -2.63 3.82
N HIS A 164 -3.00 -1.30 3.66
CA HIS A 164 -4.11 -0.53 3.15
C HIS A 164 -3.65 0.49 2.11
N TYR A 165 -4.31 0.51 0.97
CA TYR A 165 -4.16 1.54 -0.05
C TYR A 165 -5.51 1.80 -0.73
N PHE A 166 -5.60 2.95 -1.41
CA PHE A 166 -6.61 3.20 -2.42
C PHE A 166 -6.00 2.94 -3.79
N ASP A 167 -6.61 2.02 -4.51
CA ASP A 167 -6.28 1.70 -5.90
C ASP A 167 -6.63 2.89 -6.79
N LEU A 168 -5.74 3.22 -7.72
CA LEU A 168 -5.98 4.27 -8.70
C LEU A 168 -6.40 3.67 -10.05
N GLU A 169 -6.71 2.37 -10.09
CA GLU A 169 -7.25 1.66 -11.26
C GLU A 169 -6.32 1.84 -12.48
N VAL A 170 -5.01 1.88 -12.26
CA VAL A 170 -4.00 1.90 -13.33
C VAL A 170 -2.93 0.90 -12.95
N ASP A 171 -2.62 0.02 -13.88
CA ASP A 171 -1.61 -1.02 -13.69
C ASP A 171 -0.55 -0.96 -14.79
N VAL A 172 0.71 -1.19 -14.42
CA VAL A 172 1.75 -1.57 -15.39
C VAL A 172 1.90 -3.08 -15.32
N VAL A 173 1.59 -3.77 -16.42
CA VAL A 173 1.78 -5.21 -16.54
C VAL A 173 3.08 -5.53 -17.25
N VAL A 174 3.76 -6.58 -16.81
CA VAL A 174 5.00 -7.08 -17.41
C VAL A 174 4.82 -8.56 -17.68
N LYS A 175 4.73 -8.92 -18.97
CA LYS A 175 4.56 -10.31 -19.43
C LYS A 175 5.84 -11.12 -19.22
N PRO A 176 5.76 -12.47 -19.24
CA PRO A 176 6.94 -13.34 -19.11
C PRO A 176 8.04 -13.09 -20.15
N ASN A 177 7.68 -12.62 -21.33
CA ASN A 177 8.59 -12.28 -22.42
C ASN A 177 9.27 -10.90 -22.25
N GLY A 178 8.94 -10.16 -21.19
CA GLY A 178 9.45 -8.81 -20.92
C GLY A 178 8.57 -7.67 -21.44
N GLU A 179 7.60 -7.95 -22.29
CA GLU A 179 6.68 -6.92 -22.83
C GLU A 179 5.92 -6.24 -21.69
N ALA A 180 6.03 -4.91 -21.61
CA ALA A 180 5.37 -4.11 -20.60
C ALA A 180 4.38 -3.11 -21.22
N ARG A 181 3.23 -2.91 -20.57
CA ARG A 181 2.21 -1.94 -20.99
C ARG A 181 1.41 -1.42 -19.80
N ILE A 182 0.83 -0.24 -19.97
CA ILE A 182 -0.15 0.34 -19.04
C ILE A 182 -1.54 -0.19 -19.43
N ILE A 183 -2.36 -0.56 -18.44
CA ILE A 183 -3.75 -1.02 -18.62
C ILE A 183 -4.70 -0.32 -17.64
N ASP A 184 -6.00 -0.51 -17.87
CA ASP A 184 -7.13 -0.17 -16.97
C ASP A 184 -7.45 1.34 -16.76
N LEU A 185 -6.95 2.21 -17.65
CA LEU A 185 -7.13 3.68 -17.58
C LEU A 185 -8.59 4.18 -17.48
N GLU A 186 -9.55 3.43 -18.02
CA GLU A 186 -10.96 3.86 -18.16
C GLU A 186 -11.62 4.19 -16.81
N GLU A 187 -11.38 3.37 -15.78
CA GLU A 187 -12.00 3.59 -14.46
C GLU A 187 -11.38 4.79 -13.73
N LEU A 188 -10.10 5.10 -13.98
CA LEU A 188 -9.44 6.30 -13.46
C LEU A 188 -10.01 7.57 -14.11
N GLU A 189 -10.17 7.56 -15.44
CA GLU A 189 -10.74 8.68 -16.21
C GLU A 189 -12.18 8.97 -15.76
N LYS A 190 -13.01 7.93 -15.68
CA LYS A 190 -14.38 8.02 -15.19
C LYS A 190 -14.47 8.57 -13.76
N ALA A 191 -13.52 8.21 -12.89
CA ALA A 191 -13.49 8.76 -11.53
C ALA A 191 -13.17 10.26 -11.48
N VAL A 192 -12.44 10.80 -12.47
CA VAL A 192 -12.24 12.25 -12.62
C VAL A 192 -13.50 12.91 -13.18
N GLU A 193 -14.11 12.33 -14.22
CA GLU A 193 -15.34 12.83 -14.83
C GLU A 193 -16.50 12.93 -13.83
N GLU A 194 -16.60 11.96 -12.92
CA GLU A 194 -17.60 11.93 -11.84
C GLU A 194 -17.17 12.71 -10.59
N GLU A 195 -16.07 13.48 -10.65
CA GLU A 195 -15.52 14.29 -9.54
C GLU A 195 -15.20 13.49 -8.25
N ARG A 196 -15.07 12.16 -8.35
CA ARG A 196 -14.66 11.30 -7.22
C ARG A 196 -13.21 11.53 -6.83
N ILE A 197 -12.37 11.91 -7.79
CA ILE A 197 -10.99 12.31 -7.58
C ILE A 197 -10.66 13.57 -8.38
N GLN A 198 -9.60 14.26 -7.96
CA GLN A 198 -9.09 15.44 -8.66
C GLN A 198 -8.18 15.04 -9.84
N GLU A 199 -8.20 15.83 -10.91
CA GLU A 199 -7.36 15.61 -12.12
C GLU A 199 -5.85 15.58 -11.80
N ASN A 200 -5.41 16.29 -10.76
CA ASN A 200 -4.02 16.26 -10.29
C ASN A 200 -3.57 14.87 -9.82
N LEU A 201 -4.48 14.07 -9.25
CA LEU A 201 -4.21 12.71 -8.77
C LEU A 201 -4.07 11.75 -9.95
N MET A 202 -4.93 11.89 -10.96
CA MET A 202 -4.80 11.16 -12.23
C MET A 202 -3.45 11.47 -12.89
N LYS A 203 -3.10 12.75 -13.07
CA LYS A 203 -1.80 13.17 -13.64
C LYS A 203 -0.62 12.56 -12.88
N LYS A 204 -0.69 12.49 -11.55
CA LYS A 204 0.34 11.86 -10.71
C LYS A 204 0.40 10.34 -10.95
N ALA A 205 -0.74 9.66 -11.00
CA ALA A 205 -0.82 8.22 -11.25
C ALA A 205 -0.19 7.85 -12.60
N LEU A 206 -0.57 8.56 -13.68
CA LEU A 206 -0.03 8.35 -15.02
C LEU A 206 1.47 8.57 -15.07
N LYS A 207 1.97 9.66 -14.46
CA LYS A 207 3.41 9.92 -14.39
C LYS A 207 4.17 8.76 -13.73
N ILE A 208 3.63 8.20 -12.65
CA ILE A 208 4.26 7.07 -11.95
C ILE A 208 4.21 5.80 -12.83
N ALA A 209 3.10 5.57 -13.53
CA ALA A 209 2.95 4.47 -14.46
C ALA A 209 3.99 4.55 -15.59
N ASP A 210 4.17 5.73 -16.20
CA ASP A 210 5.17 5.97 -17.26
C ASP A 210 6.61 5.81 -16.74
N GLU A 211 6.90 6.31 -15.54
CA GLU A 211 8.21 6.14 -14.88
C GLU A 211 8.52 4.67 -14.56
N LEU A 212 7.49 3.85 -14.31
CA LEU A 212 7.66 2.41 -14.11
C LEU A 212 7.83 1.70 -15.44
N LEU A 213 7.01 2.02 -16.44
CA LEU A 213 7.07 1.45 -17.77
C LEU A 213 8.45 1.65 -18.41
N SER A 214 9.00 2.85 -18.32
CA SER A 214 10.34 3.20 -18.85
C SER A 214 11.52 2.47 -18.16
N LYS A 215 11.27 1.83 -17.01
CA LYS A 215 12.26 1.01 -16.29
C LYS A 215 12.13 -0.48 -16.57
N GLN A 216 11.12 -0.89 -17.34
CA GLN A 216 10.97 -2.28 -17.73
C GLN A 216 11.95 -2.64 -18.87
N PRO A 217 12.28 -3.94 -19.03
CA PRO A 217 13.22 -4.41 -20.04
C PRO A 217 12.83 -4.05 -21.48
#